data_AF-I1CFC0-F1
#
_entry.id   AF-I1CFC0-F1
#
_cell.length_a   1.000
_cell.length_b   1.000
_cell.length_c   1.000
_cell.angle_alpha   90.00
_cell.angle_beta   90.00
_cell.angle_gamma   90.00
#
_symmetry.space_group_name_H-M   'P 1'
#
loop_
_entity.id
_entity.type
_entity.pdbx_description
1 polymer ?
#
loop_
_entity_poly.entity_id
_entity_poly.type
_entity_poly.pdbx_seq_one_letter_code
_entity_poly.pdbx_strand_id
1 'polypeptide(L)'
;MGRILDSKDWINAVSRVFQVIRDQMKDTWPSIPTSLSTQSNPDRVSIENRYRFRRYTDRPTETLGESGLGGIAKECGLVKSAFRPSDDATTLPYLIPANAQLSVQLLKLSQHIRDYMKEADQVPLHHEIALFAEQTGETIKAAIEKYGIVNHPLFGQVYAYEVDCFGSHIIMDDANLPSLLSLPVLGFVKKEDRIYQNTRRLVLSDWNPWYFKGSFIQGIGGPHTGENMVWPMSMLMQIQTSNNESEIRQVIDMIKRIAKRTNSLMCESIDVNHPDKYTRPWFSWANGLAGQTIIDLIERFNYF
;
A
#
# COMPACT_ATOMS: atom_id res chain seq x y z
N MET A 1 -24.76 -14.40 -2.72
CA MET A 1 -24.18 -13.55 -1.66
C MET A 1 -24.74 -13.88 -0.27
N GLY A 2 -26.06 -14.12 -0.12
CA GLY A 2 -26.67 -14.46 1.19
C GLY A 2 -25.99 -15.55 2.00
N ARG A 3 -25.68 -16.71 1.39
CA ARG A 3 -24.94 -17.79 2.09
C ARG A 3 -23.60 -17.37 2.72
N ILE A 4 -22.94 -16.34 2.17
CA ILE A 4 -21.66 -15.84 2.69
C ILE A 4 -21.90 -14.79 3.78
N LEU A 5 -22.77 -13.82 3.53
CA LEU A 5 -23.04 -12.73 4.48
C LEU A 5 -23.72 -13.20 5.77
N ASP A 6 -24.46 -14.32 5.69
CA ASP A 6 -25.09 -14.96 6.84
C ASP A 6 -24.22 -16.06 7.47
N SER A 7 -23.03 -16.31 6.90
CA SER A 7 -22.10 -17.31 7.43
C SER A 7 -21.48 -16.82 8.73
N LYS A 8 -21.57 -17.64 9.79
CA LYS A 8 -20.90 -17.38 11.06
C LYS A 8 -19.40 -17.16 10.90
N ASP A 9 -18.75 -17.91 10.00
CA ASP A 9 -17.31 -17.79 9.78
C ASP A 9 -16.96 -16.44 9.15
N TRP A 10 -17.77 -15.98 8.20
CA TRP A 10 -17.58 -14.68 7.55
C TRP A 10 -17.83 -13.53 8.54
N ILE A 11 -18.92 -13.59 9.31
CA ILE A 11 -19.25 -12.59 10.33
C ILE A 11 -18.12 -12.49 11.37
N ASN A 12 -17.63 -13.64 11.84
CA ASN A 12 -16.49 -13.69 12.77
C ASN A 12 -15.21 -13.11 12.17
N ALA A 13 -14.92 -13.42 10.90
CA ALA A 13 -13.74 -12.90 10.21
C ALA A 13 -13.80 -11.37 10.06
N VAL A 14 -14.93 -10.84 9.56
CA VAL A 14 -15.12 -9.39 9.39
C VAL A 14 -15.05 -8.66 10.74
N SER A 15 -15.68 -9.21 11.78
CA SER A 15 -15.65 -8.63 13.12
C SER A 15 -14.23 -8.55 13.68
N ARG A 16 -13.40 -9.58 13.46
CA ARG A 16 -11.98 -9.58 13.85
C ARG A 16 -11.17 -8.57 13.06
N VAL A 17 -11.38 -8.47 11.75
CA VAL A 17 -10.70 -7.47 10.91
C VAL A 17 -11.05 -6.05 11.38
N PHE A 18 -12.32 -5.77 11.66
CA PHE A 18 -12.76 -4.47 12.15
C PHE A 18 -12.17 -4.15 13.53
N GLN A 19 -12.06 -5.14 14.41
CA GLN A 19 -11.37 -4.97 15.69
C GLN A 19 -9.89 -4.60 15.47
N VAL A 20 -9.17 -5.33 14.62
CA VAL A 20 -7.77 -5.03 14.30
C VAL A 20 -7.63 -3.60 13.74
N ILE A 21 -8.51 -3.18 12.84
CA ILE A 21 -8.51 -1.81 12.31
C ILE A 21 -8.65 -0.80 13.45
N ARG A 22 -9.65 -0.96 14.33
CA ARG A 22 -9.84 -0.07 15.49
C ARG A 22 -8.60 0.00 16.37
N ASP A 23 -8.00 -1.14 16.68
CA ASP A 23 -6.82 -1.24 17.55
C ASP A 23 -5.61 -0.54 16.93
N GLN A 24 -5.43 -0.70 15.62
CA GLN A 24 -4.32 -0.09 14.87
C GLN A 24 -4.55 1.38 14.51
N MET A 25 -5.77 1.92 14.69
CA MET A 25 -6.01 3.37 14.61
C MET A 25 -5.56 4.13 15.85
N LYS A 26 -5.43 3.45 17.00
CA LYS A 26 -5.10 4.08 18.27
C LYS A 26 -3.64 4.51 18.38
N ASP A 27 -3.42 5.55 19.16
CA ASP A 27 -2.09 6.05 19.56
C ASP A 27 -1.26 4.92 20.21
N THR A 28 0.06 5.03 20.04
CA THR A 28 0.98 4.04 20.60
C THR A 28 1.01 4.13 22.12
N TRP A 29 1.12 5.34 22.65
CA TRP A 29 1.03 5.61 24.07
C TRP A 29 -0.34 6.22 24.36
N PRO A 30 -1.06 5.79 25.40
CA PRO A 30 -2.33 6.39 25.74
C PRO A 30 -2.15 7.85 26.15
N SER A 31 -2.92 8.74 25.52
CA SER A 31 -2.94 10.17 25.82
C SER A 31 -3.21 10.51 27.31
N ILE A 32 -3.87 9.61 28.05
CA ILE A 32 -4.03 9.66 29.50
C ILE A 32 -3.56 8.31 30.07
N PRO A 33 -2.66 8.27 31.07
CA PRO A 33 -2.27 7.03 31.72
C PRO A 33 -3.49 6.26 32.22
N THR A 34 -3.53 4.93 32.00
CA THR A 34 -4.66 4.09 32.43
C THR A 34 -4.97 4.25 33.92
N SER A 35 -3.95 4.55 34.75
CA SER A 35 -4.09 4.83 36.19
C SER A 35 -4.82 6.13 36.53
N LEU A 36 -4.90 7.08 35.59
CA LEU A 36 -5.55 8.38 35.74
C LEU A 36 -6.87 8.47 34.94
N SER A 37 -7.21 7.43 34.18
CA SER A 37 -8.45 7.39 33.42
C SER A 37 -9.59 6.86 34.28
N THR A 38 -10.59 7.70 34.56
CA THR A 38 -11.87 7.26 35.18
C THR A 38 -12.78 6.55 34.19
N GLN A 39 -12.45 6.57 32.90
CA GLN A 39 -13.08 5.80 31.84
C GLN A 39 -12.04 4.82 31.29
N SER A 40 -12.03 3.58 31.76
CA SER A 40 -11.45 2.52 30.95
C SER A 40 -12.20 2.55 29.61
N ASN A 41 -11.51 2.78 28.50
CA ASN A 41 -12.11 2.51 27.20
C ASN A 41 -12.03 0.98 27.04
N PRO A 42 -13.12 0.23 27.27
CA PRO A 42 -13.08 -1.24 27.27
C PRO A 42 -12.66 -1.79 25.89
N ASP A 43 -12.77 -0.99 24.84
CA ASP A 43 -12.45 -1.37 23.47
C ASP A 43 -10.97 -1.14 23.09
N ARG A 44 -10.16 -0.54 23.98
CA ARG A 44 -8.72 -0.33 23.71
C ARG A 44 -7.91 -1.53 24.19
N VAL A 45 -7.22 -2.19 23.26
CA VAL A 45 -6.22 -3.22 23.60
C VAL A 45 -5.09 -2.63 24.45
N SER A 46 -4.87 -3.23 25.62
CA SER A 46 -3.80 -2.86 26.54
C SER A 46 -2.43 -3.03 25.88
N ILE A 47 -1.43 -2.26 26.31
CA ILE A 47 -0.13 -2.24 25.64
C ILE A 47 0.62 -3.59 25.69
N GLU A 48 0.33 -4.41 26.70
CA GLU A 48 0.86 -5.75 26.89
C GLU A 48 0.29 -6.74 25.86
N ASN A 49 -0.96 -6.53 25.44
CA ASN A 49 -1.70 -7.42 24.55
C ASN A 49 -1.66 -6.97 23.07
N ARG A 50 -0.92 -5.90 22.75
CA ARG A 50 -0.75 -5.44 21.37
C ARG A 50 0.13 -6.39 20.58
N TYR A 51 -0.11 -6.44 19.27
CA TYR A 51 0.74 -7.17 18.34
C TYR A 51 2.20 -6.77 18.52
N ARG A 52 3.07 -7.77 18.62
CA ARG A 52 4.52 -7.61 18.71
C ARG A 52 5.18 -8.59 17.77
N PHE A 53 6.21 -8.13 17.08
CA PHE A 53 7.04 -8.99 16.25
C PHE A 53 8.52 -8.69 16.50
N ARG A 54 9.29 -9.75 16.75
CA ARG A 54 10.75 -9.69 16.82
C ARG A 54 11.32 -10.90 16.13
N ARG A 55 12.36 -10.68 15.34
CA ARG A 55 13.16 -11.72 14.71
C ARG A 55 14.63 -11.51 15.09
N TYR A 56 15.35 -12.60 15.30
CA TYR A 56 16.81 -12.54 15.34
C TYR A 56 17.32 -12.50 13.90
N THR A 57 17.90 -11.37 13.50
CA THR A 57 18.28 -11.06 12.12
C THR A 57 19.37 -10.01 12.12
N ASP A 58 20.19 -9.98 11.06
CA ASP A 58 21.18 -8.95 10.79
C ASP A 58 20.62 -7.81 9.90
N ARG A 59 19.38 -7.96 9.43
CA ARG A 59 18.66 -6.96 8.62
C ARG A 59 17.70 -6.15 9.48
N PRO A 60 17.89 -4.83 9.61
CA PRO A 60 17.05 -4.01 10.49
C PRO A 60 15.58 -3.95 10.03
N THR A 61 15.30 -4.17 8.74
CA THR A 61 13.95 -4.19 8.19
C THR A 61 13.19 -5.48 8.51
N GLU A 62 13.84 -6.55 8.98
CA GLU A 62 13.19 -7.83 9.26
C GLU A 62 12.74 -7.99 10.73
N THR A 63 12.78 -6.93 11.52
CA THR A 63 12.35 -6.90 12.92
C THR A 63 11.76 -5.54 13.28
N LEU A 64 11.00 -5.47 14.38
CA LEU A 64 10.39 -4.21 14.83
C LEU A 64 11.10 -3.64 16.05
N GLY A 65 11.25 -2.31 16.08
CA GLY A 65 11.71 -1.55 17.24
C GLY A 65 10.76 -1.61 18.44
N GLU A 66 11.10 -0.92 19.52
CA GLU A 66 10.23 -0.76 20.71
C GLU A 66 9.73 -2.09 21.31
N SER A 67 10.67 -3.03 21.49
CA SER A 67 10.37 -4.39 21.96
C SER A 67 9.30 -5.09 21.10
N GLY A 68 9.36 -4.87 19.79
CA GLY A 68 8.50 -5.48 18.80
C GLY A 68 7.22 -4.72 18.47
N LEU A 69 6.99 -3.53 19.04
CA LEU A 69 5.79 -2.72 18.73
C LEU A 69 5.91 -1.99 17.38
N GLY A 70 7.13 -1.71 16.92
CA GLY A 70 7.36 -0.92 15.72
C GLY A 70 7.29 0.60 15.97
N GLY A 71 6.92 1.34 14.94
CA GLY A 71 6.93 2.81 14.96
C GLY A 71 5.93 3.43 15.93
N ILE A 72 6.34 4.53 16.58
CA ILE A 72 5.48 5.31 17.48
C ILE A 72 4.56 6.21 16.66
N ALA A 73 3.27 6.17 16.99
CA ALA A 73 2.21 6.84 16.24
C ALA A 73 1.28 7.66 17.14
N LYS A 74 0.81 8.81 16.63
CA LYS A 74 -0.29 9.60 17.20
C LYS A 74 -1.60 9.26 16.49
N GLU A 75 -2.67 9.03 17.26
CA GLU A 75 -4.00 8.77 16.71
C GLU A 75 -4.45 9.92 15.79
N CYS A 76 -4.72 9.58 14.53
CA CYS A 76 -5.07 10.55 13.48
C CYS A 76 -6.09 10.04 12.45
N GLY A 77 -6.67 8.85 12.67
CA GLY A 77 -7.60 8.21 11.73
C GLY A 77 -6.95 7.28 10.70
N LEU A 78 -5.61 7.23 10.64
CA LEU A 78 -4.86 6.22 9.88
C LEU A 78 -4.70 4.93 10.69
N VAL A 79 -4.48 3.83 9.97
CA VAL A 79 -4.28 2.48 10.50
C VAL A 79 -2.79 2.14 10.40
N LYS A 80 -2.18 1.75 11.52
CA LYS A 80 -0.77 1.36 11.56
C LYS A 80 -0.53 0.09 10.76
N SER A 81 0.59 0.05 10.04
CA SER A 81 1.15 -1.16 9.44
C SER A 81 2.51 -1.43 10.07
N ALA A 82 2.77 -2.66 10.50
CA ALA A 82 4.09 -3.03 11.02
C ALA A 82 5.11 -3.20 9.89
N PHE A 83 4.66 -3.71 8.75
CA PHE A 83 5.48 -4.03 7.59
C PHE A 83 4.87 -3.44 6.32
N ARG A 84 5.72 -3.21 5.33
CA ARG A 84 5.36 -2.86 3.95
C ARG A 84 4.98 -4.13 3.18
N PRO A 85 4.42 -4.00 1.97
CA PRO A 85 4.15 -5.14 1.11
C PRO A 85 5.42 -5.85 0.61
N SER A 86 6.60 -5.24 0.83
CA SER A 86 7.92 -5.85 0.61
C SER A 86 8.37 -6.76 1.76
N ASP A 87 7.55 -6.93 2.80
CA ASP A 87 7.89 -7.55 4.08
C ASP A 87 8.96 -6.83 4.91
N ASP A 88 9.39 -5.62 4.49
CA ASP A 88 10.25 -4.75 5.28
C ASP A 88 9.46 -3.95 6.32
N ALA A 89 10.01 -3.78 7.52
CA ALA A 89 9.42 -2.97 8.57
C ALA A 89 9.19 -1.53 8.09
N THR A 90 8.02 -0.97 8.41
CA THR A 90 7.77 0.46 8.16
C THR A 90 8.71 1.31 9.01
N THR A 91 9.20 2.42 8.46
CA THR A 91 9.99 3.38 9.23
C THR A 91 9.08 4.26 10.10
N LEU A 92 8.02 4.83 9.50
CA LEU A 92 6.93 5.46 10.25
C LEU A 92 5.67 4.59 10.13
N PRO A 93 4.87 4.47 11.19
CA PRO A 93 3.90 3.39 11.33
C PRO A 93 2.67 3.51 10.42
N TYR A 94 2.37 4.69 9.88
CA TYR A 94 1.26 4.86 8.95
C TYR A 94 1.73 4.85 7.50
N LEU A 95 1.67 3.66 6.89
CA LEU A 95 1.95 3.45 5.47
C LEU A 95 0.78 3.98 4.62
N ILE A 96 1.01 5.09 3.91
CA ILE A 96 -0.03 5.79 3.14
C ILE A 96 -0.63 4.94 2.02
N PRO A 97 0.13 4.26 1.13
CA PRO A 97 -0.49 3.48 0.06
C PRO A 97 -1.33 2.29 0.58
N ALA A 98 -0.95 1.68 1.71
CA ALA A 98 -1.75 0.64 2.35
C ALA A 98 -3.05 1.19 2.97
N ASN A 99 -2.98 2.37 3.61
CA ASN A 99 -4.18 3.05 4.10
C ASN A 99 -5.13 3.45 2.95
N ALA A 100 -4.58 3.90 1.81
CA ALA A 100 -5.36 4.19 0.62
C ALA A 100 -6.08 2.94 0.09
N GLN A 101 -5.38 1.80 0.00
CA GLN A 101 -6.00 0.53 -0.38
C GLN A 101 -7.11 0.16 0.61
N LEU A 102 -6.85 0.22 1.92
CA LEU A 102 -7.83 -0.13 2.95
C LEU A 102 -9.09 0.74 2.86
N SER A 103 -8.94 2.06 2.69
CA SER A 103 -10.06 2.99 2.49
C SER A 103 -10.92 2.56 1.30
N VAL A 104 -10.32 2.31 0.14
CA VAL A 104 -11.06 1.88 -1.05
C VAL A 104 -11.79 0.55 -0.83
N GLN A 105 -11.13 -0.44 -0.22
CA GLN A 105 -11.73 -1.76 -0.01
C GLN A 105 -12.89 -1.70 0.99
N LEU A 106 -12.81 -0.89 2.04
CA LEU A 106 -13.90 -0.69 3.00
C LEU A 106 -15.11 0.00 2.36
N LEU A 107 -14.88 1.04 1.55
CA LEU A 107 -15.97 1.71 0.81
C LEU A 107 -16.63 0.75 -0.19
N LYS A 108 -15.84 -0.05 -0.91
CA LYS A 108 -16.36 -1.10 -1.80
C LYS A 108 -17.16 -2.14 -1.03
N LEU A 109 -16.67 -2.61 0.13
CA LEU A 109 -17.38 -3.56 0.98
C LEU A 109 -18.75 -3.02 1.41
N SER A 110 -18.79 -1.77 1.89
CA SER A 110 -20.05 -1.12 2.26
C SER A 110 -21.02 -1.09 1.09
N GLN A 111 -20.57 -0.64 -0.08
CA GLN A 111 -21.39 -0.57 -1.28
C GLN A 111 -21.95 -1.94 -1.68
N HIS A 112 -21.12 -2.97 -1.70
CA HIS A 112 -21.56 -4.33 -2.05
C HIS A 112 -22.63 -4.87 -1.09
N ILE A 113 -22.46 -4.63 0.22
CA ILE A 113 -23.45 -5.06 1.21
C ILE A 113 -24.75 -4.28 1.04
N ARG A 114 -24.68 -2.96 0.83
CA ARG A 114 -25.86 -2.12 0.59
C ARG A 114 -26.62 -2.51 -0.67
N ASP A 115 -25.91 -2.85 -1.75
CA ASP A 115 -26.54 -3.32 -2.99
C ASP A 115 -27.23 -4.67 -2.78
N TYR A 116 -26.61 -5.60 -2.06
CA TYR A 116 -27.25 -6.85 -1.69
C TYR A 116 -28.52 -6.64 -0.86
N MET A 117 -28.50 -5.72 0.11
CA MET A 117 -29.67 -5.42 0.96
C MET A 117 -30.86 -4.78 0.22
N LYS A 118 -30.68 -4.31 -1.03
CA LYS A 118 -31.81 -3.83 -1.86
C LYS A 118 -32.64 -4.99 -2.41
N GLU A 119 -32.04 -6.17 -2.56
CA GLU A 119 -32.62 -7.34 -3.22
C GLU A 119 -32.98 -8.46 -2.23
N ALA A 120 -32.60 -8.33 -0.96
CA ALA A 120 -32.76 -9.32 0.09
C ALA A 120 -33.42 -8.74 1.36
N ASP A 121 -33.85 -9.61 2.27
CA ASP A 121 -34.37 -9.19 3.57
C ASP A 121 -33.33 -8.39 4.35
N GLN A 122 -33.77 -7.26 4.92
CA GLN A 122 -32.89 -6.38 5.67
C GLN A 122 -32.51 -7.02 7.02
N VAL A 123 -31.25 -7.44 7.14
CA VAL A 123 -30.68 -7.93 8.39
C VAL A 123 -29.95 -6.78 9.09
N PRO A 124 -30.30 -6.42 10.35
CA PRO A 124 -29.65 -5.32 11.07
C PRO A 124 -28.12 -5.38 11.10
N LEU A 125 -27.57 -6.59 11.26
CA LEU A 125 -26.12 -6.82 11.28
C LEU A 125 -25.44 -6.42 9.96
N HIS A 126 -26.07 -6.66 8.80
CA HIS A 126 -25.51 -6.24 7.51
C HIS A 126 -25.41 -4.72 7.43
N HIS A 127 -26.40 -4.02 7.97
CA HIS A 127 -26.39 -2.56 8.05
C HIS A 127 -25.24 -2.05 8.91
N GLU A 128 -25.01 -2.66 10.08
CA GLU A 128 -23.91 -2.30 10.99
C GLU A 128 -22.55 -2.50 10.32
N ILE A 129 -22.34 -3.62 9.63
CA ILE A 129 -21.09 -3.89 8.90
C ILE A 129 -20.86 -2.87 7.79
N ALA A 130 -21.89 -2.59 6.99
CA ALA A 130 -21.80 -1.62 5.91
C ALA A 130 -21.52 -0.20 6.42
N LEU A 131 -22.19 0.21 7.50
CA LEU A 131 -22.00 1.51 8.12
C LEU A 131 -20.60 1.66 8.69
N PHE A 132 -20.10 0.66 9.43
CA PHE A 132 -18.75 0.68 9.98
C PHE A 132 -17.70 0.80 8.86
N ALA A 133 -17.86 0.00 7.80
CA ALA A 133 -16.93 0.01 6.67
C ALA A 133 -16.90 1.38 5.97
N GLU A 134 -18.06 1.98 5.72
CA GLU A 134 -18.16 3.31 5.11
C GLU A 134 -17.50 4.39 5.97
N GLN A 135 -17.89 4.48 7.25
CA GLN A 135 -17.37 5.49 8.16
C GLN A 135 -15.85 5.38 8.34
N THR A 136 -15.34 4.16 8.47
CA THR A 136 -13.91 3.91 8.60
C THR A 136 -13.17 4.23 7.30
N GLY A 137 -13.72 3.84 6.15
CA GLY A 137 -13.15 4.14 4.84
C GLY A 137 -13.02 5.65 4.59
N GLU A 138 -14.07 6.42 4.88
CA GLU A 138 -14.05 7.89 4.77
C GLU A 138 -13.11 8.53 5.81
N THR A 139 -13.06 8.01 7.04
CA THR A 139 -12.13 8.48 8.07
C THR A 139 -10.67 8.34 7.63
N ILE A 140 -10.30 7.18 7.07
CA ILE A 140 -8.94 6.94 6.58
C ILE A 140 -8.63 7.87 5.41
N LYS A 141 -9.57 8.05 4.47
CA LYS A 141 -9.40 8.95 3.33
C LYS A 141 -9.14 10.39 3.78
N ALA A 142 -9.98 10.92 4.67
CA ALA A 142 -9.80 12.26 5.23
C ALA A 142 -8.47 12.40 6.00
N ALA A 143 -8.04 11.34 6.69
CA ALA A 143 -6.76 11.31 7.37
C ALA A 143 -5.57 11.32 6.38
N ILE A 144 -5.65 10.62 5.25
CA ILE A 144 -4.64 10.69 4.18
C ILE A 144 -4.58 12.11 3.61
N GLU A 145 -5.72 12.74 3.33
CA GLU A 145 -5.77 14.11 2.81
C GLU A 145 -5.12 15.12 3.78
N LYS A 146 -5.32 14.93 5.09
CA LYS A 146 -4.81 15.83 6.12
C LYS A 146 -3.35 15.59 6.50
N TYR A 147 -2.92 14.33 6.59
CA TYR A 147 -1.63 13.95 7.15
C TYR A 147 -0.70 13.29 6.14
N GLY A 148 -1.24 12.65 5.10
CA GLY A 148 -0.48 11.97 4.06
C GLY A 148 -0.04 12.86 2.92
N ILE A 149 -0.62 14.07 2.77
CA ILE A 149 -0.22 15.05 1.75
C ILE A 149 0.72 16.08 2.37
N VAL A 150 1.90 16.23 1.78
CA VAL A 150 2.97 17.14 2.25
C VAL A 150 3.47 18.03 1.12
N ASN A 151 4.04 19.19 1.47
CA ASN A 151 4.60 20.12 0.49
C ASN A 151 6.08 19.80 0.25
N HIS A 152 6.40 19.22 -0.91
CA HIS A 152 7.77 19.03 -1.36
C HIS A 152 8.30 20.31 -2.02
N PRO A 153 9.55 20.75 -1.73
CA PRO A 153 10.09 22.01 -2.23
C PRO A 153 10.11 22.13 -3.77
N LEU A 154 10.28 21.01 -4.48
CA LEU A 154 10.34 20.98 -5.95
C LEU A 154 9.08 20.49 -6.67
N PHE A 155 8.29 19.61 -6.03
CA PHE A 155 7.16 18.96 -6.68
C PHE A 155 5.81 19.51 -6.21
N GLY A 156 5.79 20.42 -5.23
CA GLY A 156 4.57 20.93 -4.62
C GLY A 156 3.93 19.87 -3.71
N GLN A 157 2.59 19.85 -3.67
CA GLN A 157 1.86 18.85 -2.88
C GLN A 157 2.08 17.44 -3.45
N VAL A 158 2.54 16.52 -2.60
CA VAL A 158 2.76 15.11 -2.90
C VAL A 158 2.24 14.25 -1.75
N TYR A 159 1.84 13.01 -2.03
CA TYR A 159 1.69 11.98 -1.01
C TYR A 159 3.05 11.56 -0.44
N ALA A 160 3.17 11.55 0.88
CA ALA A 160 4.27 10.88 1.59
C ALA A 160 4.07 9.35 1.53
N TYR A 161 5.16 8.59 1.66
CA TYR A 161 5.11 7.13 1.70
C TYR A 161 4.64 6.64 3.08
N GLU A 162 5.22 7.20 4.14
CA GLU A 162 4.90 6.88 5.53
C GLU A 162 4.84 8.15 6.37
N VAL A 163 3.99 8.16 7.40
CA VAL A 163 3.84 9.26 8.37
C VAL A 163 3.66 8.73 9.80
N ASP A 164 3.87 9.59 10.80
CA ASP A 164 3.65 9.26 12.22
C ASP A 164 2.51 10.06 12.89
N CYS A 165 1.97 11.04 12.16
CA CYS A 165 1.00 12.02 12.62
C CYS A 165 1.47 12.93 13.79
N PHE A 166 2.75 12.91 14.16
CA PHE A 166 3.41 13.95 14.95
C PHE A 166 3.96 15.08 14.07
N GLY A 167 4.19 14.80 12.79
CA GLY A 167 4.67 15.77 11.79
C GLY A 167 5.78 15.20 10.90
N SER A 168 6.32 14.03 11.26
CA SER A 168 7.33 13.35 10.46
C SER A 168 6.70 12.66 9.26
N HIS A 169 7.44 12.63 8.16
CA HIS A 169 7.04 11.99 6.93
C HIS A 169 8.26 11.45 6.19
N ILE A 170 8.08 10.38 5.44
CA ILE A 170 9.09 9.81 4.54
C ILE A 170 8.68 10.05 3.10
N ILE A 171 9.59 10.61 2.31
CA ILE A 171 9.45 10.82 0.87
C ILE A 171 10.21 9.72 0.13
N MET A 172 9.50 8.75 -0.42
CA MET A 172 10.02 7.66 -1.26
C MET A 172 8.86 6.97 -1.98
N ASP A 173 9.16 5.92 -2.73
CA ASP A 173 8.20 4.84 -3.04
C ASP A 173 8.93 3.51 -3.09
N ASP A 174 8.18 2.42 -2.91
CA ASP A 174 8.68 1.04 -3.03
C ASP A 174 7.99 0.35 -4.22
N ALA A 175 8.66 -0.62 -4.83
CA ALA A 175 8.10 -1.35 -5.96
C ALA A 175 6.93 -2.28 -5.62
N ASN A 176 6.82 -2.73 -4.37
CA ASN A 176 5.79 -3.67 -3.94
C ASN A 176 4.44 -2.97 -3.77
N LEU A 177 3.37 -3.66 -4.13
CA LEU A 177 2.02 -3.10 -4.15
C LEU A 177 1.26 -3.46 -2.87
N PRO A 178 0.52 -2.51 -2.25
CA PRO A 178 0.26 -1.14 -2.71
C PRO A 178 1.46 -0.19 -2.55
N SER A 179 1.72 0.58 -3.61
CA SER A 179 2.72 1.67 -3.68
C SER A 179 2.06 3.02 -4.00
N LEU A 180 2.76 4.13 -3.84
CA LEU A 180 2.24 5.45 -4.23
C LEU A 180 1.99 5.53 -5.74
N LEU A 181 2.86 4.91 -6.55
CA LEU A 181 2.68 4.80 -7.99
C LEU A 181 1.35 4.13 -8.36
N SER A 182 0.89 3.16 -7.54
CA SER A 182 -0.29 2.34 -7.78
C SER A 182 -1.64 2.95 -7.35
N LEU A 183 -1.65 4.12 -6.71
CA LEU A 183 -2.88 4.73 -6.17
C LEU A 183 -4.05 4.80 -7.17
N PRO A 184 -3.86 5.09 -8.47
CA PRO A 184 -4.95 5.05 -9.44
C PRO A 184 -5.47 3.65 -9.74
N VAL A 185 -4.60 2.64 -9.82
CA VAL A 185 -5.01 1.24 -10.05
C VAL A 185 -5.78 0.70 -8.84
N LEU A 186 -5.42 1.14 -7.63
CA LEU A 186 -6.20 0.83 -6.42
C LEU A 186 -7.59 1.47 -6.44
N GLY A 187 -7.80 2.53 -7.23
CA GLY A 187 -9.03 3.31 -7.29
C GLY A 187 -9.13 4.39 -6.21
N PHE A 188 -8.01 4.79 -5.59
CA PHE A 188 -8.00 5.81 -4.55
C PHE A 188 -8.09 7.23 -5.12
N VAL A 189 -7.39 7.48 -6.23
CA VAL A 189 -7.38 8.75 -6.96
C VAL A 189 -7.50 8.48 -8.46
N LYS A 190 -7.89 9.50 -9.23
CA LYS A 190 -7.83 9.41 -10.69
C LYS A 190 -6.38 9.52 -11.16
N LYS A 191 -6.06 8.98 -12.34
CA LYS A 191 -4.74 9.12 -12.95
C LYS A 191 -4.39 10.60 -13.17
N GLU A 192 -5.37 11.45 -13.44
CA GLU A 192 -5.20 12.88 -13.72
C GLU A 192 -5.15 13.74 -12.44
N ASP A 193 -5.29 13.15 -11.26
CA ASP A 193 -5.22 13.90 -10.00
C ASP A 193 -3.88 14.66 -9.89
N ARG A 194 -3.96 15.94 -9.55
CA ARG A 194 -2.79 16.83 -9.57
C ARG A 194 -1.73 16.39 -8.55
N ILE A 195 -2.16 15.98 -7.36
CA ILE A 195 -1.26 15.59 -6.27
C ILE A 195 -0.62 14.24 -6.62
N TYR A 196 -1.40 13.30 -7.15
CA TYR A 196 -0.88 12.06 -7.71
C TYR A 196 0.13 12.31 -8.83
N GLN A 197 -0.14 13.21 -9.78
CA GLN A 197 0.79 13.51 -10.85
C GLN A 197 2.09 14.14 -10.34
N ASN A 198 2.02 14.98 -9.30
CA ASN A 198 3.22 15.48 -8.61
C ASN A 198 4.00 14.34 -7.96
N THR A 199 3.31 13.46 -7.22
CA THR A 199 3.90 12.26 -6.60
C THR A 199 4.52 11.35 -7.65
N ARG A 200 3.83 11.06 -8.75
CA ARG A 200 4.32 10.24 -9.86
C ARG A 200 5.65 10.77 -10.41
N ARG A 201 5.74 12.08 -10.66
CA ARG A 201 6.99 12.70 -11.13
C ARG A 201 8.10 12.59 -10.10
N LEU A 202 7.79 12.74 -8.82
CA LEU A 202 8.75 12.57 -7.72
C LEU A 202 9.25 11.13 -7.66
N VAL A 203 8.35 10.15 -7.59
CA VAL A 203 8.70 8.74 -7.32
C VAL A 203 9.44 8.06 -8.48
N LEU A 204 9.30 8.59 -9.70
CA LEU A 204 10.02 8.19 -10.92
C LEU A 204 11.22 9.11 -11.23
N SER A 205 11.80 9.73 -10.21
CA SER A 205 12.98 10.60 -10.31
C SER A 205 14.02 10.27 -9.24
N ASP A 206 15.18 10.92 -9.31
CA ASP A 206 16.27 10.84 -8.32
C ASP A 206 15.88 11.38 -6.93
N TRP A 207 14.69 11.99 -6.79
CA TRP A 207 14.12 12.36 -5.50
C TRP A 207 13.45 11.21 -4.75
N ASN A 208 13.27 10.06 -5.41
CA ASN A 208 12.99 8.81 -4.73
C ASN A 208 14.31 8.07 -4.48
N PRO A 209 14.71 7.84 -3.22
CA PRO A 209 15.97 7.14 -2.92
C PRO A 209 16.03 5.71 -3.48
N TRP A 210 14.89 5.13 -3.85
CA TRP A 210 14.79 3.78 -4.41
C TRP A 210 14.50 3.78 -5.91
N TYR A 211 14.61 4.91 -6.60
CA TYR A 211 14.56 4.97 -8.05
C TYR A 211 15.97 4.96 -8.63
N PHE A 212 16.29 3.92 -9.41
CA PHE A 212 17.62 3.72 -9.97
C PHE A 212 17.59 3.82 -11.49
N LYS A 213 18.66 4.36 -12.07
CA LYS A 213 18.90 4.43 -13.51
C LYS A 213 20.26 3.84 -13.82
N GLY A 214 20.30 2.94 -14.80
CA GLY A 214 21.55 2.37 -15.29
C GLY A 214 21.55 2.22 -16.80
N SER A 215 22.63 1.61 -17.29
CA SER A 215 22.85 1.39 -18.72
C SER A 215 21.87 0.39 -19.35
N PHE A 216 21.28 -0.50 -18.54
CA PHE A 216 20.38 -1.55 -19.03
C PHE A 216 18.90 -1.13 -18.92
N ILE A 217 18.46 -0.66 -17.75
CA ILE A 217 17.08 -0.31 -17.40
C ILE A 217 17.04 0.79 -16.32
N GLN A 218 15.83 1.28 -16.03
CA GLN A 218 15.54 2.16 -14.91
C GLN A 218 14.17 1.81 -14.30
N GLY A 219 13.99 2.08 -13.02
CA GLY A 219 12.76 1.77 -12.30
C GLY A 219 12.86 1.99 -10.79
N ILE A 220 11.78 1.68 -10.08
CA ILE A 220 11.75 1.70 -8.61
C ILE A 220 12.12 0.30 -8.10
N GLY A 221 12.97 0.28 -7.07
CA GLY A 221 13.31 -0.89 -6.26
C GLY A 221 12.78 -0.76 -4.84
N GLY A 222 13.63 -1.04 -3.86
CA GLY A 222 13.30 -0.91 -2.45
C GLY A 222 14.44 -1.41 -1.55
N PRO A 223 14.36 -1.17 -0.24
CA PRO A 223 15.37 -1.62 0.71
C PRO A 223 15.54 -3.15 0.75
N HIS A 224 14.50 -3.91 0.37
CA HIS A 224 14.52 -5.37 0.37
C HIS A 224 15.67 -5.98 -0.44
N THR A 225 15.92 -5.42 -1.63
CA THR A 225 16.95 -5.92 -2.57
C THR A 225 18.15 -4.99 -2.65
N GLY A 226 18.03 -3.77 -2.11
CA GLY A 226 19.13 -2.84 -1.97
C GLY A 226 19.43 -2.02 -3.23
N GLU A 227 20.61 -1.41 -3.22
CA GLU A 227 21.06 -0.45 -4.23
C GLU A 227 21.07 -1.04 -5.64
N ASN A 228 20.68 -0.23 -6.63
CA ASN A 228 20.69 -0.56 -8.06
C ASN A 228 19.77 -1.72 -8.50
N MET A 229 19.05 -2.36 -7.58
CA MET A 229 18.11 -3.44 -7.87
C MET A 229 16.70 -2.89 -8.09
N VAL A 230 16.24 -2.89 -9.33
CA VAL A 230 14.87 -2.44 -9.68
C VAL A 230 13.95 -3.62 -9.93
N TRP A 231 12.67 -3.44 -9.64
CA TRP A 231 11.69 -4.52 -9.72
C TRP A 231 10.79 -4.35 -10.94
N PRO A 232 10.60 -5.40 -11.77
CA PRO A 232 9.71 -5.32 -12.92
C PRO A 232 8.29 -4.87 -12.56
N MET A 233 7.82 -5.16 -11.34
CA MET A 233 6.51 -4.73 -10.88
C MET A 233 6.31 -3.21 -10.88
N SER A 234 7.32 -2.42 -10.52
CA SER A 234 7.19 -0.96 -10.52
C SER A 234 7.03 -0.41 -11.94
N MET A 235 7.72 -1.04 -12.90
CA MET A 235 7.67 -0.70 -14.32
C MET A 235 6.33 -1.09 -14.95
N LEU A 236 5.80 -2.27 -14.60
CA LEU A 236 4.46 -2.69 -15.00
C LEU A 236 3.39 -1.75 -14.44
N MET A 237 3.54 -1.34 -13.17
CA MET A 237 2.66 -0.36 -12.56
C MET A 237 2.78 1.01 -13.24
N GLN A 238 3.99 1.43 -13.61
CA GLN A 238 4.24 2.66 -14.38
C GLN A 238 3.46 2.65 -15.71
N ILE A 239 3.42 1.52 -16.41
CA ILE A 239 2.62 1.35 -17.65
C ILE A 239 1.13 1.50 -17.36
N GLN A 240 0.60 0.76 -16.39
CA GLN A 240 -0.84 0.77 -16.07
C GLN A 240 -1.35 2.16 -15.63
N THR A 241 -0.45 2.98 -15.11
CA THR A 241 -0.76 4.31 -14.59
C THR A 241 -0.36 5.47 -15.51
N SER A 242 0.14 5.18 -16.71
CA SER A 242 0.43 6.18 -17.75
C SER A 242 -0.67 6.25 -18.81
N ASN A 243 -0.91 7.44 -19.35
CA ASN A 243 -1.65 7.68 -20.59
C ASN A 243 -0.72 8.13 -21.74
N ASN A 244 0.60 8.22 -21.50
CA ASN A 244 1.57 8.61 -22.51
C ASN A 244 2.09 7.37 -23.25
N GLU A 245 1.68 7.21 -24.51
CA GLU A 245 2.08 6.05 -25.33
C GLU A 245 3.60 5.93 -25.52
N SER A 246 4.33 7.04 -25.59
CA SER A 246 5.78 7.00 -25.71
C SER A 246 6.43 6.46 -24.43
N GLU A 247 5.95 6.89 -23.26
CA GLU A 247 6.39 6.35 -21.97
C GLU A 247 6.10 4.85 -21.90
N ILE A 248 4.87 4.46 -22.21
CA ILE A 248 4.42 3.06 -22.20
C ILE A 248 5.33 2.19 -23.07
N ARG A 249 5.59 2.60 -24.32
CA ARG A 249 6.45 1.85 -25.25
C ARG A 249 7.89 1.70 -24.73
N GLN A 250 8.46 2.78 -24.18
CA GLN A 250 9.80 2.74 -23.60
C GLN A 250 9.89 1.74 -22.43
N VAL A 251 8.88 1.73 -21.55
CA VAL A 251 8.85 0.82 -20.41
C VAL A 251 8.61 -0.63 -20.86
N ILE A 252 7.75 -0.85 -21.85
CA ILE A 252 7.56 -2.18 -22.47
C ILE A 252 8.87 -2.72 -23.05
N ASP A 253 9.67 -1.89 -23.73
CA ASP A 253 10.95 -2.33 -24.27
C ASP A 253 11.98 -2.66 -23.19
N MET A 254 11.91 -2.02 -22.01
CA MET A 254 12.70 -2.43 -20.85
C MET A 254 12.20 -3.77 -20.27
N ILE A 255 10.88 -3.98 -20.16
CA ILE A 255 10.31 -5.27 -19.71
C ILE A 255 10.70 -6.41 -20.66
N LYS A 256 10.67 -6.19 -21.98
CA LYS A 256 11.13 -7.18 -22.97
C LYS A 256 12.63 -7.48 -22.82
N ARG A 257 13.46 -6.47 -22.52
CA ARG A 257 14.88 -6.66 -22.22
C ARG A 257 15.08 -7.56 -21.01
N ILE A 258 14.32 -7.33 -19.93
CA ILE A 258 14.35 -8.16 -18.72
C ILE A 258 13.95 -9.60 -19.08
N ALA A 259 12.78 -9.80 -19.70
CA ALA A 259 12.28 -11.12 -20.09
C ALA A 259 13.30 -11.93 -20.93
N LYS A 260 14.04 -11.29 -21.85
CA LYS A 260 15.09 -11.94 -22.65
C LYS A 260 16.25 -12.48 -21.79
N ARG A 261 16.47 -11.94 -20.59
CA ARG A 261 17.53 -12.33 -19.65
C ARG A 261 17.04 -13.29 -18.58
N THR A 262 15.73 -13.37 -18.36
CA THR A 262 15.10 -14.12 -17.26
C THR A 262 14.18 -15.23 -17.77
N ASN A 263 14.60 -15.94 -18.82
CA ASN A 263 13.86 -17.08 -19.40
C ASN A 263 12.39 -16.76 -19.75
N SER A 264 12.13 -15.54 -20.23
CA SER A 264 10.80 -15.03 -20.58
C SER A 264 9.82 -14.91 -19.40
N LEU A 265 10.31 -14.90 -18.16
CA LEU A 265 9.54 -14.65 -16.95
C LEU A 265 9.94 -13.31 -16.32
N MET A 266 9.08 -12.76 -15.47
CA MET A 266 9.45 -11.67 -14.58
C MET A 266 10.19 -12.22 -13.37
N CYS A 267 11.34 -11.61 -13.06
CA CYS A 267 12.06 -11.80 -11.81
C CYS A 267 11.51 -10.87 -10.71
N GLU A 268 12.01 -11.01 -9.49
CA GLU A 268 11.71 -10.07 -8.40
C GLU A 268 12.40 -8.73 -8.61
N SER A 269 13.74 -8.75 -8.69
CA SER A 269 14.54 -7.57 -8.94
C SER A 269 15.70 -7.87 -9.88
N ILE A 270 16.22 -6.84 -10.55
CA ILE A 270 17.33 -6.93 -11.50
C ILE A 270 18.20 -5.67 -11.41
N ASP A 271 19.51 -5.85 -11.49
CA ASP A 271 20.48 -4.77 -11.45
C ASP A 271 20.36 -3.89 -12.72
N VAL A 272 20.30 -2.56 -12.53
CA VAL A 272 20.12 -1.59 -13.62
C VAL A 272 21.29 -1.52 -14.62
N ASN A 273 22.45 -2.08 -14.28
CA ASN A 273 23.66 -2.12 -15.11
C ASN A 273 24.07 -3.56 -15.49
N HIS A 274 23.76 -4.54 -14.66
CA HIS A 274 24.24 -5.92 -14.80
C HIS A 274 23.09 -6.91 -14.89
N PRO A 275 22.49 -7.14 -16.08
CA PRO A 275 21.26 -7.92 -16.22
C PRO A 275 21.35 -9.39 -15.79
N ASP A 276 22.54 -9.95 -15.66
CA ASP A 276 22.75 -11.31 -15.15
C ASP A 276 22.63 -11.39 -13.62
N LYS A 277 22.56 -10.25 -12.93
CA LYS A 277 22.29 -10.15 -11.49
C LYS A 277 20.81 -9.84 -11.27
N TYR A 278 20.04 -10.86 -10.93
CA TYR A 278 18.63 -10.74 -10.60
C TYR A 278 18.22 -11.74 -9.52
N THR A 279 17.14 -11.45 -8.81
CA THR A 279 16.60 -12.30 -7.74
C THR A 279 15.31 -12.99 -8.17
N ARG A 280 15.06 -14.18 -7.61
CA ARG A 280 13.86 -15.01 -7.85
C ARG A 280 13.54 -15.16 -9.36
N PRO A 281 14.25 -16.06 -10.08
CA PRO A 281 14.01 -16.34 -11.49
C PRO A 281 12.55 -16.69 -11.83
N TRP A 282 11.79 -17.15 -10.84
CA TRP A 282 10.38 -17.49 -10.98
C TRP A 282 9.56 -16.77 -9.89
N PHE A 283 8.91 -15.68 -10.28
CA PHE A 283 8.04 -14.92 -9.38
C PHE A 283 6.63 -14.79 -9.94
N SER A 284 5.73 -15.66 -9.48
CA SER A 284 4.36 -15.77 -10.00
C SER A 284 3.55 -14.49 -9.89
N TRP A 285 3.74 -13.70 -8.83
CA TRP A 285 3.06 -12.42 -8.66
C TRP A 285 3.42 -11.43 -9.78
N ALA A 286 4.72 -11.23 -10.03
CA ALA A 286 5.19 -10.34 -11.10
C ALA A 286 4.75 -10.83 -12.49
N ASN A 287 4.73 -12.16 -12.71
CA ASN A 287 4.20 -12.76 -13.94
C ASN A 287 2.71 -12.48 -14.13
N GLY A 288 1.91 -12.63 -13.06
CA GLY A 288 0.47 -12.33 -13.08
C GLY A 288 0.22 -10.85 -13.38
N LEU A 289 0.99 -9.95 -12.76
CA LEU A 289 0.91 -8.51 -13.02
C LEU A 289 1.30 -8.17 -14.47
N ALA A 290 2.27 -8.87 -15.05
CA ALA A 290 2.63 -8.69 -16.46
C ALA A 290 1.46 -9.08 -17.39
N GLY A 291 0.82 -10.22 -17.12
CA GLY A 291 -0.39 -10.63 -17.85
C GLY A 291 -1.54 -9.62 -17.71
N GLN A 292 -1.79 -9.14 -16.49
CA GLN A 292 -2.80 -8.09 -16.25
C GLN A 292 -2.47 -6.79 -17.00
N THR A 293 -1.19 -6.40 -17.05
CA THR A 293 -0.74 -5.21 -17.79
C THR A 293 -0.98 -5.35 -19.30
N ILE A 294 -0.78 -6.54 -19.85
CA ILE A 294 -1.06 -6.80 -21.27
C ILE A 294 -2.57 -6.67 -21.55
N ILE A 295 -3.41 -7.24 -20.68
CA ILE A 295 -4.88 -7.12 -20.80
C ILE A 295 -5.30 -5.64 -20.74
N ASP A 296 -4.80 -4.88 -19.76
CA ASP A 296 -5.06 -3.44 -19.65
C ASP A 296 -4.67 -2.67 -20.93
N LEU A 297 -3.52 -2.98 -21.53
CA LEU A 297 -3.09 -2.35 -22.77
C LEU A 297 -3.99 -2.70 -23.96
N ILE A 298 -4.42 -3.95 -24.07
CA ILE A 298 -5.37 -4.39 -25.11
C ILE A 298 -6.68 -3.62 -24.97
N GLU A 299 -7.21 -3.50 -23.76
CA GLU A 299 -8.48 -2.80 -23.49
C GLU A 299 -8.37 -1.29 -23.76
N ARG A 300 -7.26 -0.65 -23.38
CA ARG A 300 -7.10 0.81 -23.49
C ARG A 300 -6.74 1.31 -24.88
N PHE A 301 -5.99 0.52 -25.65
CA PHE A 301 -5.42 0.98 -26.92
C PHE A 301 -5.88 0.18 -28.13
N ASN A 302 -6.71 -0.85 -27.93
CA ASN A 302 -7.34 -1.63 -29.01
C ASN A 302 -6.35 -2.05 -30.11
N TYR A 303 -5.13 -2.46 -29.72
CA TYR A 303 -4.11 -2.92 -30.66
C TYR A 303 -4.44 -4.34 -31.13
N PHE A 304 -5.37 -4.42 -32.09
CA PHE A 304 -5.62 -5.53 -33.01
C PHE A 304 -5.95 -4.99 -34.39
#